data_AF-A0A352WTI6-F1
#
_entry.id   AF-A0A352WTI6-F1
#
_cell.length_a   1.000
_cell.length_b   1.000
_cell.length_c   1.000
_cell.angle_alpha   90.00
_cell.angle_beta   90.00
_cell.angle_gamma   90.00
#
_symmetry.space_group_name_H-M   'P 1'
#
loop_
_entity.id
_entity.type
_entity.pdbx_description
1 polymer ?
#
loop_
_entity_poly.entity_id
_entity_poly.type
_entity_poly.pdbx_seq_one_letter_code
_entity_poly.pdbx_strand_id
1 'polypeptide(L)' 'NNGDIKMLRLILSGCCGRMGRVIASLAEDTPDVKVVAGVDPNGEDNRGFPVYTDIFAVKEEADVLVDFSH' A
#
# COMPACT_ATOMS: atom_id res chain seq x y z
N ASN A 1 9.59 27.66 -10.34
CA ASN A 1 8.73 26.49 -10.60
C ASN A 1 9.26 25.31 -9.82
N ASN A 2 8.92 25.23 -8.52
CA ASN A 2 9.14 24.01 -7.75
C ASN A 2 7.90 23.17 -8.02
N GLY A 3 7.97 22.31 -9.03
CA GLY A 3 6.88 21.39 -9.34
C GLY A 3 6.86 20.32 -8.25
N ASP A 4 6.15 20.58 -7.15
CA ASP A 4 5.97 19.61 -6.08
C ASP A 4 5.34 18.35 -6.69
N ILE A 5 6.11 17.26 -6.75
CA ILE A 5 5.58 15.97 -7.19
C ILE A 5 4.56 15.55 -6.15
N LYS A 6 3.29 15.53 -6.55
CA LYS A 6 2.20 15.08 -5.68
C LYS A 6 2.31 13.57 -5.52
N MET A 7 2.85 13.14 -4.39
CA MET A 7 2.92 11.73 -4.00
C MET A 7 1.52 11.12 -3.92
N LEU A 8 1.27 10.05 -4.68
CA LEU A 8 0.06 9.25 -4.61
C LEU A 8 0.15 8.24 -3.47
N ARG A 9 -0.76 8.34 -2.50
CA ARG A 9 -0.81 7.45 -1.33
C ARG A 9 -1.78 6.30 -1.58
N LEU A 10 -1.30 5.06 -1.51
CA LEU A 10 -2.11 3.87 -1.78
C LEU A 10 -2.25 2.95 -0.55
N ILE A 11 -3.45 2.43 -0.36
CA ILE A 11 -3.69 1.23 0.45
C ILE A 11 -3.65 0.03 -0.47
N LEU A 12 -2.98 -1.05 -0.05
CA LEU A 12 -2.87 -2.30 -0.81
C LEU A 12 -3.63 -3.44 -0.12
N SER A 13 -4.80 -3.79 -0.63
CA SER A 13 -5.59 -4.94 -0.19
C SER A 13 -5.09 -6.24 -0.85
N GLY A 14 -4.96 -7.31 -0.07
CA GLY A 14 -4.28 -8.54 -0.48
C GLY A 14 -2.76 -8.40 -0.55
N CYS A 15 -2.19 -7.54 0.31
CA CYS A 15 -0.77 -7.20 0.21
C CYS A 15 0.15 -8.42 0.39
N CYS A 16 -0.17 -9.40 1.24
CA CYS A 16 0.67 -10.58 1.50
C CYS A 16 0.70 -11.59 0.35
N GLY A 17 -0.30 -11.55 -0.54
CA GLY A 17 -0.42 -12.39 -1.73
C GLY A 17 0.61 -12.05 -2.81
N ARG A 18 0.72 -12.93 -3.83
CA ARG A 18 1.74 -12.81 -4.89
C ARG A 18 1.70 -11.44 -5.58
N MET A 19 0.52 -10.99 -6.00
CA MET A 19 0.38 -9.70 -6.68
C MET A 19 0.61 -8.53 -5.73
N GLY A 20 0.10 -8.60 -4.50
CA GLY A 20 0.40 -7.61 -3.47
C GLY A 20 1.91 -7.43 -3.26
N ARG A 21 2.69 -8.54 -3.29
CA ARG A 21 4.16 -8.44 -3.22
C ARG A 21 4.79 -7.70 -4.40
N VAL A 22 4.32 -8.00 -5.61
CA VAL A 22 4.82 -7.36 -6.83
C VAL A 22 4.49 -5.87 -6.83
N ILE A 23 3.26 -5.49 -6.48
CA ILE A 23 2.84 -4.09 -6.45
C ILE A 23 3.63 -3.30 -5.39
N ALA A 24 3.81 -3.87 -4.20
CA ALA A 24 4.61 -3.23 -3.15
C ALA A 24 6.06 -2.96 -3.62
N SER A 25 6.70 -3.93 -4.27
CA SER A 25 8.05 -3.77 -4.83
C SER A 25 8.10 -2.72 -5.95
N LEU A 26 7.12 -2.69 -6.85
CA LEU A 26 7.07 -1.67 -7.90
C LEU A 26 6.88 -0.26 -7.33
N ALA A 27 6.12 -0.13 -6.24
CA ALA A 27 5.89 1.15 -5.58
C ALA A 27 7.18 1.72 -4.94
N GLU A 28 8.10 0.87 -4.46
CA GLU A 28 9.41 1.31 -3.95
C GLU A 28 10.27 2.00 -5.03
N ASP A 29 10.15 1.54 -6.27
CA ASP A 29 10.89 2.07 -7.43
C ASP A 29 10.12 3.19 -8.18
N THR A 30 8.95 3.59 -7.68
CA THR A 30 8.08 4.59 -8.34
C THR A 30 8.06 5.89 -7.52
N PRO A 31 8.82 6.94 -7.92
CA PRO A 31 9.08 8.10 -7.07
C PRO A 31 7.87 8.93 -6.62
N ASP A 32 6.75 8.82 -7.34
CA ASP A 32 5.51 9.55 -7.10
C ASP A 32 4.41 8.66 -6.48
N VAL A 33 4.76 7.45 -6.02
CA VAL A 33 3.83 6.49 -5.42
C VAL A 33 4.35 6.01 -4.06
N LYS A 34 3.44 5.87 -3.09
CA LYS A 34 3.77 5.33 -1.77
C LYS A 34 2.69 4.40 -1.25
N VAL A 35 3.08 3.19 -0.86
CA VAL A 35 2.26 2.31 -0.02
C VAL A 35 2.23 2.87 1.39
N VAL A 36 1.06 3.33 1.83
CA VAL A 36 0.88 3.87 3.18
C VAL A 36 0.35 2.82 4.15
N ALA A 37 -0.41 1.84 3.68
CA ALA A 37 -0.87 0.71 4.48
C ALA A 37 -1.18 -0.51 3.60
N GLY A 38 -1.08 -1.69 4.20
CA GLY A 38 -1.56 -2.95 3.63
C GLY A 38 -2.81 -3.45 4.36
N VAL A 39 -3.67 -4.16 3.65
CA VAL A 39 -4.75 -4.95 4.26
C VAL A 39 -4.61 -6.40 3.82
N ASP A 40 -4.50 -7.31 4.78
CA ASP A 40 -4.42 -8.74 4.51
C ASP A 40 -4.85 -9.56 5.74
N PRO A 41 -5.69 -10.60 5.58
CA PRO A 41 -6.09 -11.46 6.70
C PRO A 41 -4.91 -12.15 7.40
N ASN A 42 -3.80 -12.36 6.70
CA ASN A 42 -2.60 -12.98 7.26
C ASN A 42 -1.83 -12.06 8.22
N GLY A 43 -2.12 -10.76 8.23
CA GLY A 43 -1.49 -9.79 9.13
C GLY A 43 -0.10 -9.34 8.70
N GLU A 44 0.76 -9.05 9.68
CA GLU A 44 2.03 -8.36 9.48
C GLU A 44 2.96 -9.02 8.46
N ASP A 45 3.47 -8.18 7.56
CA ASP A 45 4.52 -8.49 6.61
C ASP A 45 5.63 -7.45 6.81
N ASN A 46 6.89 -7.87 6.93
CA ASN A 46 8.04 -7.00 7.22
C ASN A 46 8.39 -6.10 6.02
N ARG A 47 7.49 -5.21 5.62
CA ARG A 47 7.54 -4.47 4.34
C ARG A 47 7.58 -2.95 4.45
N GLY A 48 7.87 -2.44 5.64
CA GLY A 48 8.07 -1.00 5.85
C GLY A 48 6.81 -0.16 5.83
N PHE A 49 5.62 -0.77 5.75
CA PHE A 49 4.32 -0.13 5.97
C PHE A 49 3.46 -1.00 6.91
N PRO A 50 2.57 -0.39 7.70
CA PRO A 50 1.68 -1.13 8.60
C PRO A 50 0.72 -2.01 7.80
N VAL A 51 0.49 -3.23 8.30
CA VAL A 51 -0.50 -4.15 7.72
C VAL A 51 -1.62 -4.38 8.73
N TYR A 52 -2.84 -4.16 8.27
CA TYR A 52 -4.06 -4.34 9.04
C TYR A 52 -4.80 -5.59 8.56
N THR A 53 -5.51 -6.27 9.46
CA THR A 53 -6.39 -7.40 9.08
C THR A 53 -7.79 -6.95 8.69
N ASP A 54 -8.10 -5.66 8.84
CA ASP A 54 -9.39 -5.04 8.53
C ASP A 54 -9.16 -3.65 7.90
N ILE A 55 -9.81 -3.39 6.77
CA ILE A 55 -9.76 -2.10 6.07
C ILE A 55 -10.30 -0.95 6.92
N PHE A 56 -11.27 -1.20 7.80
CA PHE A 56 -11.83 -0.18 8.68
C PHE A 56 -10.92 0.17 9.86
N ALA A 57 -9.85 -0.61 10.08
CA ALA A 57 -8.85 -0.33 11.11
C ALA A 57 -7.68 0.54 10.60
N VAL A 58 -7.60 0.78 9.29
CA VAL A 58 -6.54 1.59 8.66
C VAL A 58 -6.63 3.03 9.17
N LYS A 59 -5.48 3.58 9.58
CA LYS A 59 -5.37 4.94 10.17
C LYS A 59 -4.74 5.94 9.21
N GLU A 60 -4.14 5.44 8.15
CA GLU A 60 -3.38 6.19 7.18
C GLU A 60 -4.32 6.81 6.16
N GLU A 61 -4.09 8.08 5.86
CA GLU A 61 -4.76 8.73 4.75
C GLU A 61 -4.23 8.21 3.42
N ALA A 62 -5.15 7.89 2.51
CA ALA A 62 -4.83 7.43 1.17
C ALA A 62 -5.68 8.16 0.13
N ASP A 63 -5.14 8.20 -1.08
CA ASP A 63 -5.83 8.74 -2.25
C ASP A 63 -6.54 7.62 -3.03
N VAL A 64 -6.01 6.38 -2.95
CA VAL A 64 -6.53 5.21 -3.67
C VAL A 64 -6.41 3.92 -2.85
N LEU A 65 -7.30 2.97 -3.15
CA LEU A 65 -7.21 1.57 -2.73
C LEU A 65 -6.93 0.70 -3.96
N VAL A 66 -5.91 -0.15 -3.88
CA VAL A 66 -5.58 -1.15 -4.90
C VAL A 66 -5.87 -2.53 -4.31
N ASP A 67 -6.69 -3.34 -4.99
CA ASP A 67 -7.22 -4.59 -4.43
C ASP A 67 -6.79 -5.82 -5.24
N PHE A 68 -6.04 -6.70 -4.58
CA PHE A 68 -5.60 -8.01 -5.05
C PHE A 68 -5.88 -9.10 -3.99
N SER A 69 -6.99 -8.98 -3.26
CA SER A 69 -7.37 -9.92 -2.20
C SER A 69 -7.94 -11.28 -2.69
N HIS A 70 -8.18 -11.43 -3.99
CA HIS A 70 -8.73 -12.65 -4.63
C HIS A 70 -7.66 -13.55 -5.26
#